data_AF-A0A846TQR5-F1
#
_entry.id   AF-A0A846TQR5-F1
#
_cell.length_a   1.000
_cell.length_b   1.000
_cell.length_c   1.000
_cell.angle_alpha   90.00
_cell.angle_beta   90.00
_cell.angle_gamma   90.00
#
_symmetry.space_group_name_H-M   'P 1'
#
loop_
_entity.id
_entity.type
_entity.pdbx_description
1 polymer ?
#
loop_
_entity_poly.entity_id
_entity_poly.type
_entity_poly.pdbx_seq_one_letter_code
_entity_poly.pdbx_strand_id
1 'polypeptide(L)'
;MAGGSVLCYSYENELVGGSMDGSLIISFVFMAGAILYSVYQLYFSKETLALEQEIIDKMEARPIARVIRYLLFLAFNGYFANMFFDIGLMLWISFFSVITLGLLVIELKFDKSSIISVLLVIIAFLGNSLPNDYDSFIEYVSEQTEYKCLRIECVKVSEVIVEGNLETEVKIYSIQDYSFDWYLLFARGELILKDEDGNVKEFSGINIGGLWLLDK
;
A
#
# COMPACT_ATOMS: atom_id res chain seq x y z
N MET A 1 -20.39 -20.24 44.16
CA MET A 1 -19.02 -20.47 43.66
C MET A 1 -19.12 -21.44 42.50
N ALA A 2 -19.21 -20.91 41.28
CA ALA A 2 -19.26 -21.70 40.05
C ALA A 2 -18.08 -21.23 39.20
N GLY A 3 -17.07 -22.09 39.05
CA GLY A 3 -15.91 -21.83 38.21
C GLY A 3 -16.25 -22.11 36.76
N GLY A 4 -16.29 -21.05 35.96
CA GLY A 4 -16.36 -21.15 34.50
C GLY A 4 -14.97 -21.40 33.93
N SER A 5 -14.80 -22.53 33.26
CA SER A 5 -13.57 -22.93 32.57
C SER A 5 -13.46 -22.12 31.28
N VAL A 6 -12.38 -21.35 31.13
CA VAL A 6 -12.05 -20.66 29.88
C VAL A 6 -11.46 -21.69 28.91
N LEU A 7 -12.17 -21.94 27.82
CA LEU A 7 -11.72 -22.77 26.70
C LEU A 7 -10.67 -21.99 25.89
N CYS A 8 -9.41 -22.40 26.00
CA CYS A 8 -8.37 -22.02 25.04
C CYS A 8 -8.67 -22.73 23.71
N TYR A 9 -9.03 -21.97 22.68
CA TYR A 9 -9.07 -22.48 21.31
C TYR A 9 -7.64 -22.74 20.83
N SER A 10 -7.36 -24.02 20.57
CA SER A 10 -6.16 -24.47 19.88
C SER A 10 -6.30 -24.11 18.39
N TYR A 11 -5.38 -23.30 17.87
CA TYR A 11 -5.22 -23.10 16.42
C TYR A 11 -4.61 -24.37 15.84
N GLU A 12 -5.48 -25.32 15.49
CA GLU A 12 -5.12 -26.55 14.80
C GLU A 12 -4.95 -26.22 13.30
N ASN A 13 -3.80 -26.60 12.76
CA ASN A 13 -3.39 -26.41 11.37
C ASN A 13 -4.46 -26.88 10.37
N GLU A 14 -5.19 -25.96 9.75
CA GLU A 14 -5.88 -26.21 8.47
C GLU A 14 -4.86 -26.24 7.33
N LEU A 15 -4.08 -27.32 7.27
CA LEU A 15 -3.55 -27.86 6.02
C LEU A 15 -4.70 -28.61 5.31
N VAL A 16 -5.75 -27.89 4.95
CA VAL A 16 -6.84 -28.40 4.11
C VAL A 16 -6.59 -27.85 2.72
N GLY A 17 -6.54 -28.74 1.72
CA GLY A 17 -6.35 -28.40 0.32
C GLY A 17 -7.40 -27.39 -0.13
N GLY A 18 -7.05 -26.11 -0.07
CA GLY A 18 -7.87 -25.02 -0.53
C GLY A 18 -7.97 -25.08 -2.05
N SER A 19 -9.19 -25.21 -2.57
CA SER A 19 -9.43 -24.79 -3.94
C SER A 19 -8.89 -23.36 -4.06
N MET A 20 -7.94 -23.11 -4.97
CA MET A 20 -7.53 -21.75 -5.29
C MET A 20 -8.79 -20.91 -5.50
N ASP A 21 -9.01 -19.92 -4.66
CA ASP A 21 -10.15 -19.03 -4.76
C ASP A 21 -10.22 -18.48 -6.18
N GLY A 22 -11.40 -18.54 -6.81
CA GLY A 22 -11.55 -18.14 -8.22
C GLY A 22 -11.04 -16.72 -8.52
N SER A 23 -11.06 -15.85 -7.50
CA SER A 23 -10.45 -14.50 -7.54
C SER A 23 -8.96 -14.53 -7.86
N LEU A 24 -8.20 -15.43 -7.21
CA LEU A 24 -6.76 -15.54 -7.34
C LEU A 24 -6.36 -16.09 -8.72
N ILE A 25 -7.14 -17.03 -9.28
CA ILE A 25 -6.95 -17.51 -10.66
C ILE A 25 -7.14 -16.36 -11.67
N ILE A 26 -8.16 -15.54 -11.48
CA ILE A 26 -8.45 -14.39 -12.34
C ILE A 26 -7.28 -13.38 -12.28
N SER A 27 -6.74 -13.08 -11.09
CA SER A 27 -5.55 -12.23 -10.93
C SER A 27 -4.34 -12.77 -11.71
N PHE A 28 -4.09 -14.08 -11.67
CA PHE A 28 -3.00 -14.68 -12.46
C PHE A 28 -3.21 -14.56 -13.97
N VAL A 29 -4.44 -14.76 -14.47
CA VAL A 29 -4.75 -14.62 -15.90
C VAL A 29 -4.53 -13.19 -16.36
N PHE A 30 -5.00 -12.19 -15.62
CA PHE A 30 -4.78 -10.79 -15.96
C PHE A 30 -3.30 -10.40 -15.89
N MET A 31 -2.57 -10.88 -14.89
CA MET A 31 -1.13 -10.63 -14.80
C MET A 31 -0.36 -11.24 -15.97
N ALA A 32 -0.67 -12.48 -16.34
CA ALA A 32 -0.09 -13.11 -17.53
C ALA A 32 -0.41 -12.28 -18.80
N GLY A 33 -1.64 -11.79 -18.92
CA GLY A 33 -2.04 -10.85 -19.97
C GLY A 33 -1.23 -9.56 -19.99
N ALA A 34 -1.00 -8.94 -18.83
CA ALA A 34 -0.20 -7.72 -18.67
C ALA A 34 1.27 -7.94 -19.08
N ILE A 35 1.86 -9.07 -18.67
CA ILE A 35 3.23 -9.46 -19.06
C ILE A 35 3.30 -9.64 -20.57
N LEU A 36 2.41 -10.43 -21.16
CA LEU A 36 2.40 -10.66 -22.60
C LEU A 36 2.19 -9.36 -23.39
N TYR A 37 1.28 -8.51 -22.93
CA TYR A 37 1.03 -7.20 -23.52
C TYR A 37 2.26 -6.29 -23.46
N SER A 38 2.93 -6.21 -22.30
CA SER A 38 4.13 -5.38 -22.15
C SER A 38 5.30 -5.90 -23.00
N VAL A 39 5.51 -7.22 -23.09
CA VAL A 39 6.49 -7.81 -24.00
C VAL A 39 6.15 -7.50 -25.45
N TYR A 40 4.88 -7.65 -25.83
CA TYR A 40 4.44 -7.30 -27.18
C TYR A 40 4.73 -5.83 -27.51
N GLN A 41 4.33 -4.91 -26.63
CA GLN A 41 4.54 -3.47 -26.82
C GLN A 41 6.04 -3.11 -26.87
N LEU A 42 6.88 -3.67 -26.00
CA LEU A 42 8.28 -3.29 -25.92
C LEU A 42 9.16 -3.82 -27.05
N TYR A 43 8.81 -4.98 -27.61
CA TYR A 43 9.62 -5.66 -28.64
C TYR A 43 9.04 -5.60 -30.05
N PHE A 44 7.72 -5.48 -30.19
CA PHE A 44 7.05 -5.55 -31.49
C PHE A 44 6.33 -4.25 -31.88
N SER A 45 6.13 -3.30 -30.96
CA SER A 45 5.53 -2.01 -31.31
C SER A 45 6.46 -1.16 -32.16
N LYS A 46 5.90 -0.54 -33.20
CA LYS A 46 6.63 0.40 -34.06
C LYS A 46 7.06 1.65 -33.30
N GLU A 47 6.27 2.08 -32.32
CA GLU A 47 6.54 3.28 -31.53
C GLU A 47 7.76 3.08 -30.62
N THR A 48 7.88 1.92 -29.98
CA THR A 48 9.03 1.62 -29.10
C THR A 48 10.30 1.39 -29.89
N LEU A 49 10.21 0.83 -31.10
CA LEU A 49 11.33 0.74 -32.04
C LEU A 49 11.78 2.13 -32.53
N ALA A 50 10.85 3.03 -32.84
CA ALA A 50 11.17 4.40 -33.23
C ALA A 50 11.85 5.16 -32.08
N LEU A 51 11.36 5.01 -30.85
CA LEU A 51 11.97 5.58 -29.65
C LEU A 51 13.39 5.04 -29.41
N GLU A 52 13.61 3.73 -29.58
CA GLU A 52 14.96 3.14 -29.48
C GLU A 52 15.91 3.75 -30.51
N GLN A 53 15.48 3.93 -31.76
CA GLN A 53 16.30 4.54 -32.79
C GLN A 53 16.65 5.99 -32.42
N GLU A 54 15.68 6.78 -31.96
CA GLU A 54 15.91 8.16 -31.52
C GLU A 54 16.92 8.22 -30.36
N ILE A 55 16.85 7.28 -29.41
CA ILE A 55 17.78 7.19 -28.28
C ILE A 55 19.19 6.83 -28.76
N ILE A 56 19.31 5.86 -29.66
CA ILE A 56 20.60 5.45 -30.25
C ILE A 56 21.22 6.63 -31.01
N ASP A 57 20.42 7.35 -31.79
CA ASP A 57 20.89 8.48 -32.59
C ASP A 57 21.32 9.67 -31.70
N LYS A 58 20.63 9.91 -30.57
CA LYS A 58 20.96 11.02 -29.66
C LYS A 58 22.12 10.74 -28.71
N MET A 59 22.29 9.49 -28.25
CA MET A 59 23.30 9.14 -27.24
C MET A 59 24.46 8.30 -27.77
N GLU A 60 24.40 7.86 -29.02
CA GLU A 60 25.34 6.88 -29.61
C GLU A 60 25.47 5.61 -28.74
N ALA A 61 24.48 5.35 -27.87
CA ALA A 61 24.60 4.39 -26.77
C ALA A 61 23.43 3.39 -26.78
N ARG A 62 23.61 2.31 -27.53
CA ARG A 62 22.73 1.13 -27.53
C ARG A 62 22.41 0.54 -26.13
N PRO A 63 23.32 0.57 -25.12
CA PRO A 63 22.99 0.08 -23.79
C PRO A 63 21.84 0.84 -23.12
N ILE A 64 21.71 2.15 -23.37
CA ILE A 64 20.73 2.98 -22.66
C ILE A 64 19.31 2.69 -23.16
N ALA A 65 19.12 2.44 -24.46
CA ALA A 65 17.83 2.00 -24.99
C ALA A 65 17.33 0.70 -24.34
N ARG A 66 18.24 -0.24 -24.03
CA ARG A 66 17.89 -1.49 -23.31
C ARG A 66 17.49 -1.22 -21.87
N VAL A 67 18.18 -0.30 -21.19
CA VAL A 67 17.82 0.12 -19.83
C VAL A 67 16.42 0.74 -19.81
N ILE A 68 16.12 1.63 -20.75
CA ILE A 68 14.79 2.27 -20.87
C ILE A 68 13.69 1.22 -21.06
N ARG A 69 13.88 0.24 -21.94
CA ARG A 69 12.93 -0.87 -22.11
C ARG A 69 12.71 -1.66 -20.82
N TYR A 70 13.79 -1.96 -20.11
CA TYR A 70 13.73 -2.69 -18.85
C TYR A 70 12.97 -1.89 -17.77
N LEU A 71 13.21 -0.59 -17.67
CA LEU A 71 12.51 0.30 -16.74
C LEU A 71 11.01 0.40 -17.08
N LEU A 72 10.65 0.52 -18.36
CA LEU A 72 9.25 0.50 -18.80
C LEU A 72 8.56 -0.83 -18.48
N PHE A 73 9.26 -1.95 -18.68
CA PHE A 73 8.76 -3.27 -18.32
C PHE A 73 8.50 -3.38 -16.81
N LEU A 74 9.45 -2.95 -15.98
CA LEU A 74 9.32 -2.97 -14.52
C LEU A 74 8.23 -2.04 -14.02
N ALA A 75 8.14 -0.81 -14.56
CA ALA A 75 7.08 0.13 -14.19
C ALA A 75 5.70 -0.44 -14.48
N PHE A 76 5.47 -0.92 -15.71
CA PHE A 76 4.17 -1.44 -16.10
C PHE A 76 3.79 -2.69 -15.29
N ASN A 77 4.67 -3.69 -15.25
CA ASN A 77 4.35 -4.96 -14.58
C ASN A 77 4.35 -4.83 -13.05
N GLY A 78 5.20 -3.98 -12.47
CA GLY A 78 5.20 -3.72 -11.03
C GLY A 78 3.89 -3.07 -10.57
N TYR A 79 3.36 -2.11 -11.34
CA TYR A 79 2.07 -1.50 -11.05
C TYR A 79 0.92 -2.52 -11.09
N PHE A 80 0.82 -3.32 -12.15
CA PHE A 80 -0.23 -4.35 -12.25
C PHE A 80 -0.07 -5.46 -11.22
N ALA A 81 1.16 -5.85 -10.88
CA ALA A 81 1.41 -6.82 -9.81
C ALA A 81 0.91 -6.30 -8.46
N ASN A 82 1.13 -5.01 -8.14
CA ASN A 82 0.53 -4.42 -6.95
C ASN A 82 -1.01 -4.42 -7.03
N MET A 83 -1.57 -4.02 -8.17
CA MET A 83 -3.03 -3.96 -8.35
C MET A 83 -3.73 -5.32 -8.17
N PHE A 84 -3.11 -6.42 -8.62
CA PHE A 84 -3.75 -7.75 -8.59
C PHE A 84 -3.42 -8.60 -7.36
N PHE A 85 -2.29 -8.34 -6.70
CA PHE A 85 -1.79 -9.15 -5.58
C PHE A 85 -1.57 -8.37 -4.29
N ASP A 86 -1.81 -7.05 -4.30
CA ASP A 86 -1.62 -6.14 -3.15
C ASP A 86 -0.22 -6.21 -2.52
N ILE A 87 0.79 -6.43 -3.38
CA ILE A 87 2.19 -6.51 -2.95
C ILE A 87 2.81 -5.12 -3.04
N GLY A 88 2.77 -4.35 -1.94
CA GLY A 88 3.28 -2.98 -1.88
C GLY A 88 4.72 -2.81 -2.38
N LEU A 89 5.58 -3.83 -2.22
CA LEU A 89 6.95 -3.81 -2.76
C LEU A 89 7.00 -3.67 -4.29
N MET A 90 6.02 -4.22 -5.01
CA MET A 90 5.92 -4.09 -6.47
C MET A 90 5.58 -2.66 -6.89
N LEU A 91 4.77 -1.96 -6.09
CA LEU A 91 4.50 -0.53 -6.31
C LEU A 91 5.76 0.31 -6.16
N TRP A 92 6.60 0.01 -5.16
CA TRP A 92 7.91 0.67 -4.98
C TRP A 92 8.86 0.43 -6.17
N ILE A 93 8.96 -0.81 -6.66
CA ILE A 93 9.76 -1.13 -7.86
C ILE A 93 9.28 -0.31 -9.06
N SER A 94 7.96 -0.22 -9.24
CA SER A 94 7.38 0.57 -10.31
C SER A 94 7.70 2.06 -10.16
N PHE A 95 7.54 2.61 -8.96
CA PHE A 95 7.83 4.00 -8.64
C PHE A 95 9.29 4.37 -8.94
N PHE A 96 10.25 3.58 -8.45
CA PHE A 96 11.66 3.80 -8.73
C PHE A 96 11.96 3.71 -10.24
N SER A 97 11.31 2.79 -10.94
CA SER A 97 11.48 2.64 -12.39
C SER A 97 11.01 3.89 -13.15
N VAL A 98 9.87 4.47 -12.76
CA VAL A 98 9.36 5.74 -13.33
C VAL A 98 10.28 6.90 -13.02
N ILE A 99 10.80 7.02 -11.78
CA ILE A 99 11.74 8.09 -11.43
C ILE A 99 13.02 7.98 -12.26
N THR A 100 13.61 6.79 -12.34
CA THR A 100 14.83 6.58 -13.12
C THR A 100 14.58 6.89 -14.60
N LEU A 101 13.44 6.47 -15.14
CA LEU A 101 13.03 6.83 -16.50
C LEU A 101 12.90 8.34 -16.66
N GLY A 102 12.30 9.02 -15.69
CA GLY A 102 12.18 10.48 -15.66
C GLY A 102 13.51 11.21 -15.67
N LEU A 103 14.46 10.77 -14.84
CA LEU A 103 15.82 11.32 -14.80
C LEU A 103 16.54 11.13 -16.14
N LEU A 104 16.43 9.94 -16.75
CA LEU A 104 16.97 9.66 -18.08
C LEU A 104 16.34 10.58 -19.14
N VAL A 105 15.03 10.79 -19.09
CA VAL A 105 14.30 11.66 -20.04
C VAL A 105 14.75 13.13 -19.91
N ILE A 106 14.97 13.60 -18.68
CA ILE A 106 15.46 14.96 -18.41
C ILE A 106 16.89 15.13 -18.93
N GLU A 107 17.78 14.17 -18.65
CA GLU A 107 19.16 14.17 -19.13
C GLU A 107 19.22 14.17 -20.67
N LEU A 108 18.27 13.47 -21.30
CA LEU A 108 18.10 13.38 -22.74
C LEU A 108 17.53 14.62 -23.43
N LYS A 109 17.22 15.68 -22.67
CA LYS A 109 16.61 16.93 -23.16
C LYS A 109 15.37 16.68 -24.02
N PHE A 110 14.53 15.70 -23.65
CA PHE A 110 13.24 15.53 -24.29
C PHE A 110 12.35 16.77 -24.05
N ASP A 111 11.34 16.95 -24.91
CA ASP A 111 10.45 18.10 -24.87
C ASP A 111 9.79 18.29 -23.51
N LYS A 112 9.44 19.55 -23.18
CA LYS A 112 8.73 19.92 -21.94
C LYS A 112 7.48 19.06 -21.69
N SER A 113 6.83 18.59 -22.75
CA SER A 113 5.68 17.68 -22.68
C SER A 113 6.02 16.34 -22.02
N SER A 114 7.18 15.76 -22.31
CA SER A 114 7.64 14.50 -21.72
C SER A 114 7.93 14.63 -20.22
N ILE A 115 8.47 15.77 -19.80
CA ILE A 115 8.73 16.06 -18.37
C ILE A 115 7.41 16.18 -17.60
N ILE A 116 6.42 16.91 -18.16
CA ILE A 116 5.10 17.04 -17.54
C ILE A 116 4.41 15.67 -17.45
N SER A 117 4.53 14.83 -18.48
CA SER A 117 3.99 13.47 -18.48
C SER A 117 4.59 12.62 -17.35
N VAL A 118 5.92 12.63 -17.20
CA VAL A 118 6.61 11.94 -16.11
C VAL A 118 6.14 12.43 -14.74
N LEU A 119 6.00 13.75 -14.55
CA LEU A 119 5.54 14.33 -13.30
C LEU A 119 4.10 13.90 -12.96
N LEU A 120 3.20 13.89 -13.95
CA LEU A 120 1.83 13.42 -13.76
C LEU A 120 1.78 11.94 -13.39
N VAL A 121 2.62 11.10 -14.00
CA VAL A 121 2.74 9.69 -13.64
C VAL A 121 3.23 9.56 -12.19
N ILE A 122 4.24 10.32 -11.77
CA ILE A 122 4.73 10.32 -10.38
C ILE A 122 3.60 10.70 -9.39
N ILE A 123 2.83 11.75 -9.68
CA ILE A 123 1.70 12.18 -8.83
C ILE A 123 0.63 11.08 -8.77
N ALA A 124 0.32 10.43 -9.90
CA ALA A 124 -0.63 9.32 -9.93
C ALA A 124 -0.14 8.12 -9.08
N PHE A 125 1.16 7.81 -9.11
CA PHE A 125 1.74 6.78 -8.25
C PHE A 125 1.61 7.13 -6.77
N LEU A 126 1.99 8.35 -6.39
CA LEU A 126 1.86 8.82 -5.00
C LEU A 126 0.41 8.75 -4.51
N GLY A 127 -0.55 9.11 -5.38
CA GLY A 127 -1.97 9.01 -5.08
C GLY A 127 -2.49 7.59 -4.89
N ASN A 128 -1.96 6.61 -5.64
CA ASN A 128 -2.33 5.20 -5.47
C ASN A 128 -1.63 4.53 -4.28
N SER A 129 -0.51 5.07 -3.81
CA SER A 129 0.18 4.59 -2.59
C SER A 129 -0.50 5.06 -1.30
N LEU A 130 -1.41 6.03 -1.38
CA LEU A 130 -2.12 6.56 -0.23
C LEU A 130 -3.38 5.75 0.02
N PRO A 131 -3.62 5.30 1.27
CA PRO A 131 -4.88 4.68 1.58
C PRO A 131 -6.02 5.65 1.31
N ASN A 132 -7.08 5.16 0.70
CA ASN A 132 -8.26 5.94 0.33
C ASN A 132 -9.47 5.63 1.22
N ASP A 133 -9.27 4.82 2.25
CA ASP A 133 -10.27 4.37 3.19
C ASP A 133 -9.82 4.60 4.64
N TYR A 134 -10.81 4.69 5.51
CA TYR A 134 -10.63 4.88 6.93
C TYR A 134 -10.09 3.65 7.66
N ASP A 135 -10.35 2.44 7.15
CA ASP A 135 -9.93 1.19 7.79
C ASP A 135 -8.40 1.13 7.90
N SER A 136 -7.69 1.68 6.91
CA SER A 136 -6.23 1.87 6.94
C SER A 136 -5.72 2.67 8.16
N PHE A 137 -6.47 3.67 8.61
CA PHE A 137 -6.09 4.50 9.76
C PHE A 137 -6.38 3.75 11.06
N ILE A 138 -7.53 3.05 11.14
CA ILE A 138 -7.86 2.16 12.26
C ILE A 138 -6.79 1.07 12.42
N GLU A 139 -6.39 0.44 11.31
CA GLU A 139 -5.39 -0.61 11.31
C GLU A 139 -4.05 -0.06 11.80
N TYR A 140 -3.63 1.09 11.29
CA TYR A 140 -2.42 1.74 11.75
C TYR A 140 -2.46 2.10 13.25
N VAL A 141 -3.55 2.67 13.76
CA VAL A 141 -3.73 2.89 15.21
C VAL A 141 -3.64 1.55 15.96
N SER A 142 -4.24 0.50 15.41
CA SER A 142 -4.23 -0.83 16.04
C SER A 142 -2.85 -1.47 16.07
N GLU A 143 -1.99 -1.20 15.09
CA GLU A 143 -0.62 -1.71 15.02
C GLU A 143 0.36 -0.91 15.88
N GLN A 144 0.25 0.42 15.86
CA GLN A 144 1.22 1.31 16.52
C GLN A 144 0.87 1.67 17.96
N THR A 145 -0.34 1.34 18.42
CA THR A 145 -0.78 1.64 19.78
C THR A 145 -1.22 0.37 20.51
N GLU A 146 -1.51 0.53 21.80
CA GLU A 146 -2.04 -0.53 22.68
C GLU A 146 -3.53 -0.85 22.45
N TYR A 147 -4.18 -0.13 21.53
CA TYR A 147 -5.59 -0.29 21.20
C TYR A 147 -5.72 -1.30 20.07
N LYS A 148 -6.69 -2.21 20.14
CA LYS A 148 -7.05 -3.13 19.05
C LYS A 148 -8.48 -2.87 18.64
N CYS A 149 -8.67 -2.32 17.44
CA CYS A 149 -9.98 -1.91 16.95
C CYS A 149 -10.64 -2.96 16.07
N LEU A 150 -11.94 -3.18 16.30
CA LEU A 150 -12.82 -4.11 15.59
C LEU A 150 -14.11 -3.38 15.24
N ARG A 151 -14.18 -2.86 14.00
CA ARG A 151 -15.31 -2.12 13.40
C ARG A 151 -15.74 -0.86 14.18
N ILE A 152 -16.44 -1.04 15.29
CA ILE A 152 -17.09 0.03 16.08
C ILE A 152 -16.55 0.15 17.51
N GLU A 153 -15.73 -0.83 17.92
CA GLU A 153 -15.18 -0.91 19.28
C GLU A 153 -13.67 -1.09 19.21
N CYS A 154 -12.96 -0.48 20.14
CA CYS A 154 -11.53 -0.68 20.34
C CYS A 154 -11.27 -1.20 21.74
N VAL A 155 -10.40 -2.19 21.86
CA VAL A 155 -10.09 -2.83 23.13
C VAL A 155 -8.66 -2.50 23.50
N LYS A 156 -8.45 -2.04 24.73
CA LYS A 156 -7.12 -1.93 25.33
C LYS A 156 -6.95 -3.05 26.34
N VAL A 157 -5.92 -3.85 26.16
CA VAL A 157 -5.55 -4.91 27.11
C VAL A 157 -4.34 -4.44 27.89
N SER A 158 -4.47 -4.31 29.21
CA SER A 158 -3.39 -3.91 30.11
C SER A 158 -3.18 -4.93 31.22
N GLU A 159 -1.92 -5.13 31.59
CA GLU A 159 -1.56 -5.93 32.76
C GLU A 159 -1.57 -5.03 34.01
N VAL A 160 -2.30 -5.45 35.03
CA VAL A 160 -2.46 -4.70 36.28
C VAL A 160 -2.09 -5.62 37.44
N ILE A 161 -1.31 -5.13 38.39
CA ILE A 161 -0.95 -5.89 39.59
C ILE A 161 -1.95 -5.55 40.68
N VAL A 162 -2.83 -6.50 41.01
CA VAL A 162 -3.80 -6.39 42.09
C VAL A 162 -3.41 -7.37 43.19
N GLU A 163 -3.15 -6.86 44.39
CA GLU A 163 -2.80 -7.68 45.57
C GLU A 163 -1.60 -8.63 45.38
N GLY A 164 -0.67 -8.27 44.49
CA GLY A 164 0.53 -9.07 44.21
C GLY A 164 0.35 -10.16 43.14
N ASN A 165 -0.84 -10.27 42.56
CA ASN A 165 -1.11 -11.10 41.39
C ASN A 165 -1.16 -10.26 40.11
N LEU A 166 -0.64 -10.81 39.02
CA LEU A 166 -0.81 -10.25 37.68
C LEU A 166 -2.22 -10.58 37.19
N GLU A 167 -3.03 -9.56 36.99
CA GLU A 167 -4.36 -9.66 36.41
C GLU A 167 -4.40 -8.92 35.06
N THR A 168 -5.20 -9.42 34.13
CA THR A 168 -5.42 -8.78 32.83
C THR A 168 -6.68 -7.94 32.90
N GLU A 169 -6.55 -6.62 32.73
CA GLU A 169 -7.68 -5.71 32.62
C GLU A 169 -7.96 -5.44 31.14
N VAL A 170 -9.21 -5.61 30.75
CA VAL A 170 -9.69 -5.37 29.38
C VAL A 170 -10.62 -4.17 29.43
N LYS A 171 -10.22 -3.06 28.80
CA LYS A 171 -11.05 -1.85 28.68
C LYS A 171 -11.60 -1.73 27.27
N ILE A 172 -12.92 -1.61 27.16
CA ILE A 172 -13.63 -1.42 25.90
C ILE A 172 -13.86 0.08 25.70
N TYR A 173 -13.52 0.54 24.50
CA TYR A 173 -13.71 1.91 24.04
C TYR A 173 -14.66 1.88 22.84
N SER A 174 -15.73 2.68 22.91
CA SER A 174 -16.64 2.90 21.79
C SER A 174 -16.11 4.01 20.87
N ILE A 175 -16.19 3.82 19.56
CA ILE A 175 -15.89 4.87 18.58
C ILE A 175 -17.04 5.88 18.60
N GLN A 176 -16.76 7.11 19.06
CA GLN A 176 -17.74 8.21 19.11
C GLN A 176 -17.83 8.92 17.77
N ASP A 177 -16.66 9.22 17.21
CA ASP A 177 -16.54 9.99 15.99
C ASP A 177 -15.26 9.59 15.26
N TYR A 178 -15.28 9.77 13.95
CA TYR A 178 -14.14 9.53 13.09
C TYR A 178 -14.19 10.45 11.89
N SER A 179 -13.02 10.92 11.47
CA SER A 179 -12.87 11.70 10.25
C SER A 179 -11.76 11.09 9.39
N PHE A 180 -11.99 11.08 8.08
CA PHE A 180 -10.98 10.64 7.12
C PHE A 180 -11.06 11.52 5.88
N ASP A 181 -10.00 12.29 5.67
CA ASP A 181 -9.88 13.15 4.50
C ASP A 181 -8.72 12.69 3.63
N TRP A 182 -8.98 12.46 2.35
CA TRP A 182 -7.98 12.10 1.36
C TRP A 182 -7.71 13.25 0.39
N TYR A 183 -6.44 13.63 0.24
CA TYR A 183 -6.00 14.79 -0.54
C TYR A 183 -4.96 14.44 -1.63
N LEU A 184 -5.04 13.24 -2.21
CA LEU A 184 -4.17 12.72 -3.29
C LEU A 184 -2.67 12.60 -2.98
N LEU A 185 -2.08 13.49 -2.18
CA LEU A 185 -0.67 13.46 -1.76
C LEU A 185 -0.50 13.21 -0.28
N PHE A 186 -1.58 13.33 0.48
CA PHE A 186 -1.65 12.97 1.88
C PHE A 186 -3.07 12.54 2.23
N ALA A 187 -3.23 11.82 3.33
CA ALA A 187 -4.50 11.57 3.97
C ALA A 187 -4.43 12.03 5.42
N ARG A 188 -5.57 12.40 6.01
CA ARG A 188 -5.70 12.72 7.43
C ARG A 188 -6.74 11.79 8.02
N GLY A 189 -6.40 11.18 9.15
CA GLY A 189 -7.30 10.35 9.93
C GLY A 189 -7.46 10.92 11.32
N GLU A 190 -8.69 10.90 11.84
CA GLU A 190 -8.99 11.20 13.23
C GLU A 190 -9.94 10.14 13.78
N LEU A 191 -9.71 9.76 15.03
CA LEU A 191 -10.47 8.74 15.74
C LEU A 191 -10.68 9.17 17.18
N ILE A 192 -11.94 9.32 17.58
CA ILE A 192 -12.34 9.68 18.93
C ILE A 192 -12.97 8.46 19.60
N LEU A 193 -12.31 7.99 20.66
CA LEU A 193 -12.69 6.84 21.47
C LEU A 193 -13.25 7.30 22.81
N LYS A 194 -14.27 6.61 23.33
CA LYS A 194 -14.83 6.85 24.66
C LYS A 194 -15.00 5.56 25.44
N ASP A 195 -14.48 5.52 26.67
CA ASP A 195 -14.69 4.38 27.57
C ASP A 195 -16.04 4.46 28.31
N GLU A 196 -16.35 3.39 29.04
CA GLU A 196 -17.57 3.29 29.86
C GLU A 196 -17.61 4.35 30.99
N ASP A 197 -16.45 4.77 31.49
CA ASP A 197 -16.30 5.81 32.52
C ASP A 197 -16.48 7.24 31.97
N GLY A 198 -16.60 7.38 30.64
CA GLY A 198 -16.79 8.64 29.95
C GLY A 198 -15.50 9.39 29.61
N ASN A 199 -14.32 8.81 29.84
CA ASN A 199 -13.05 9.36 29.39
C ASN A 199 -12.93 9.25 27.87
N VAL A 200 -12.51 10.36 27.26
CA VAL A 200 -12.35 10.47 25.81
C VAL A 200 -10.87 10.41 25.47
N LYS A 201 -10.53 9.63 24.43
CA LYS A 201 -9.21 9.56 23.82
C LYS A 201 -9.31 9.92 22.35
N GLU A 202 -8.39 10.74 21.89
CA GLU A 202 -8.33 11.19 20.50
C GLU A 202 -7.03 10.70 19.88
N PHE A 203 -7.12 10.16 18.67
CA PHE A 203 -5.99 9.84 17.81
C PHE A 203 -6.15 10.62 16.53
N SER A 204 -5.16 11.41 16.18
CA SER A 204 -5.09 12.08 14.89
C SER A 204 -3.77 11.74 14.22
N GLY A 205 -3.78 11.70 12.90
CA GLY A 205 -2.57 11.41 12.15
C GLY A 205 -2.68 11.84 10.70
N ILE A 206 -1.51 11.99 10.08
CA ILE A 206 -1.37 12.34 8.67
C ILE A 206 -0.59 11.23 7.98
N ASN A 207 -1.15 10.69 6.90
CA ASN A 207 -0.43 9.81 5.99
C ASN A 207 0.23 10.65 4.88
N ILE A 208 1.54 10.56 4.73
CA ILE A 208 2.28 11.20 3.64
C ILE A 208 2.97 10.09 2.83
N GLY A 209 2.55 9.94 1.58
CA GLY A 209 3.15 8.96 0.65
C GLY A 209 3.10 7.50 1.12
N GLY A 210 2.07 7.12 1.87
CA GLY A 210 1.88 5.77 2.42
C GLY A 210 2.36 5.61 3.87
N LEU A 211 3.02 6.62 4.45
CA LEU A 211 3.52 6.58 5.83
C LEU A 211 2.63 7.41 6.76
N TRP A 212 2.02 6.77 7.74
CA TRP A 212 1.27 7.44 8.79
C TRP A 212 2.19 8.04 9.86
N LEU A 213 1.87 9.27 10.28
CA LEU A 213 2.49 10.00 11.37
C LEU A 213 1.39 10.36 12.36
N LEU A 214 1.50 9.87 13.62
CA LEU A 214 0.56 10.24 14.67
C LEU A 214 0.92 11.60 15.24
N ASP A 215 -0.08 12.47 15.37
CA ASP A 215 0.02 13.66 16.21
C ASP A 215 -0.15 13.20 17.67
N LYS A 216 0.81 13.59 18.52
CA LYS A 216 0.83 13.24 19.94
C LYS A 216 0.04 14.22 20.79
#